data_AF-A0A0G1U6X2-F1
#
_entry.id   AF-A0A0G1U6X2-F1
#
_cell.length_a   1.000
_cell.length_b   1.000
_cell.length_c   1.000
_cell.angle_alpha   90.00
_cell.angle_beta   90.00
_cell.angle_gamma   90.00
#
_symmetry.space_group_name_H-M   'P 1'
#
loop_
_entity.id
_entity.type
_entity.pdbx_description
1 polymer ?
#
loop_
_entity_poly.entity_id
_entity_poly.type
_entity_poly.pdbx_seq_one_letter_code
_entity_poly.pdbx_strand_id
1 'polypeptide(L)'
;MAAPHVSGLAALLLAHDSTLTSEEIRQLIRSGADDLGAGGKDPYFGFGRINAGRSLEMDSVKPLAPYILTPGSRTGISGTSYQIKGGVPGNNFSQYRVEVGLGRSPTSWTEVVVSDTQVISGILATIDTTQLAPSNYTIRLIATDTAGKTYQFQVFDVGVNFYEAYISDPVSSISAGFVPVAGTAQTLNGLGFSRYTLDWGLGAAPDSYSTAGVSLANGGTVPVINGSLGTWDTTALVPGQTYSLRLKVYGISGNPAISTNTVVFALPVTPTPVPTATASPTPLPTITPTPTLLPTITPTPTPRTISLRGVSTSTNTSKVRTFTINRPAGVEVGDVMLAQVTVRGATTTVTAPSGWQTIRTDKAGSDLVNSLYYRVASASEPTSYSWTLNRPQLASGGILDYVGADTASPVSANSGRYNKNTQTITAPSVTTSTANSKVVFITAAGTQTSVTPPAGFSPAYSSGVQGNLTSYVADQTVVSVGPIGNQVGTLGIKSNNVGALVVLRPAL
;
A
#
# COMPACT_ATOMS: atom_id res chain seq x y z
N MET A 1 -9.15 -6.12 30.81
CA MET A 1 -7.80 -6.34 31.40
C MET A 1 -7.29 -7.78 31.20
N ALA A 2 -7.87 -8.60 30.32
CA ALA A 2 -7.46 -10.00 30.12
C ALA A 2 -6.20 -10.15 29.22
N ALA A 3 -6.06 -9.33 28.18
CA ALA A 3 -4.96 -9.39 27.22
C ALA A 3 -3.52 -9.44 27.82
N PRO A 4 -3.16 -8.64 28.85
CA PRO A 4 -1.81 -8.74 29.44
C PRO A 4 -1.55 -10.09 30.12
N HIS A 5 -2.56 -10.76 30.67
CA HIS A 5 -2.39 -12.09 31.27
C HIS A 5 -2.10 -13.14 30.20
N VAL A 6 -2.81 -13.09 29.07
CA VAL A 6 -2.55 -13.97 27.91
C VAL A 6 -1.17 -13.71 27.34
N SER A 7 -0.76 -12.45 27.24
CA SER A 7 0.56 -12.05 26.74
C SER A 7 1.68 -12.51 27.69
N GLY A 8 1.47 -12.42 29.00
CA GLY A 8 2.39 -12.94 30.01
C GLY A 8 2.53 -14.46 29.93
N LEU A 9 1.44 -15.20 29.71
CA LEU A 9 1.50 -16.63 29.46
C LEU A 9 2.25 -16.97 28.17
N ALA A 10 2.00 -16.25 27.07
CA ALA A 10 2.74 -16.44 25.83
C ALA A 10 4.26 -16.21 26.03
N ALA A 11 4.64 -15.18 26.78
CA ALA A 11 6.03 -14.92 27.13
C ALA A 11 6.63 -16.01 28.03
N LEU A 12 5.85 -16.55 28.98
CA LEU A 12 6.26 -17.66 29.83
C LEU A 12 6.52 -18.93 29.02
N LEU A 13 5.66 -19.25 28.05
CA LEU A 13 5.85 -20.38 27.13
C LEU A 13 7.11 -20.20 26.29
N LEU A 14 7.35 -19.00 25.74
CA LEU A 14 8.55 -18.72 24.96
C LEU A 14 9.83 -18.73 25.82
N ALA A 15 9.73 -18.41 27.11
CA ALA A 15 10.85 -18.54 28.04
C ALA A 15 11.13 -20.00 28.42
N HIS A 16 10.09 -20.85 28.45
CA HIS A 16 10.20 -22.29 28.68
C HIS A 16 10.81 -23.01 27.47
N ASP A 17 10.33 -22.70 26.26
CA ASP A 17 10.86 -23.20 24.99
C ASP A 17 10.95 -22.06 23.97
N SER A 18 12.17 -21.58 23.73
CA SER A 18 12.45 -20.47 22.82
C SER A 18 12.31 -20.83 21.33
N THR A 19 12.11 -22.11 21.00
CA THR A 19 11.93 -22.57 19.62
C THR A 19 10.49 -22.48 19.14
N LEU A 20 9.54 -22.25 20.05
CA LEU A 20 8.12 -22.22 19.75
C LEU A 20 7.77 -21.08 18.77
N THR A 21 7.06 -21.45 17.71
CA THR A 21 6.45 -20.51 16.78
C THR A 21 5.20 -19.87 17.39
N SER A 22 4.75 -18.76 16.80
CA SER A 22 3.53 -18.08 17.25
C SER A 22 2.27 -18.95 17.14
N GLU A 23 2.22 -19.91 16.21
CA GLU A 23 1.09 -20.83 16.10
C GLU A 23 1.15 -21.92 17.16
N GLU A 24 2.33 -22.49 17.44
CA GLU A 24 2.49 -23.48 18.51
C GLU A 24 2.11 -22.87 19.87
N ILE A 25 2.62 -21.67 20.21
CA ILE A 25 2.23 -20.96 21.43
C ILE A 25 0.70 -20.78 21.50
N ARG A 26 0.07 -20.40 20.38
CA ARG A 26 -1.38 -20.22 20.31
C ARG A 26 -2.11 -21.53 20.60
N GLN A 27 -1.64 -22.67 20.08
CA GLN A 27 -2.27 -23.96 20.32
C GLN A 27 -2.02 -24.52 21.71
N LEU A 28 -0.85 -24.25 22.31
CA LEU A 28 -0.56 -24.58 23.71
C LEU A 28 -1.50 -23.83 24.66
N ILE A 29 -1.73 -22.54 24.41
CA ILE A 29 -2.67 -21.73 25.20
C ILE A 29 -4.11 -22.24 25.05
N ARG A 30 -4.54 -22.51 23.81
CA ARG A 30 -5.90 -23.02 23.53
C ARG A 30 -6.14 -24.40 24.13
N SER A 31 -5.17 -25.30 24.01
CA SER A 31 -5.28 -26.68 24.50
C SER A 31 -5.17 -26.78 26.01
N GLY A 32 -4.44 -25.86 26.65
CA GLY A 32 -4.32 -25.80 28.10
C GLY A 32 -5.47 -25.07 28.79
N ALA A 33 -6.33 -24.35 28.05
CA ALA A 33 -7.39 -23.54 28.63
C ALA A 33 -8.41 -24.39 29.40
N ASP A 34 -8.92 -23.84 30.51
CA ASP A 34 -10.07 -24.39 31.22
C ASP A 34 -11.33 -23.96 30.46
N ASP A 35 -12.00 -24.90 29.81
CA ASP A 35 -13.22 -24.67 29.06
C ASP A 35 -14.34 -24.10 29.95
N LEU A 36 -14.99 -23.03 29.49
CA LEU A 36 -16.03 -22.31 30.23
C LEU A 36 -17.22 -22.04 29.30
N GLY A 37 -18.43 -22.19 29.82
CA GLY A 37 -19.64 -21.98 29.05
C GLY A 37 -20.06 -23.24 28.29
N ALA A 38 -20.39 -23.09 27.01
CA ALA A 38 -20.73 -24.22 26.16
C ALA A 38 -19.47 -25.01 25.81
N GLY A 39 -19.55 -26.34 25.83
CA GLY A 39 -18.38 -27.19 25.58
C GLY A 39 -17.70 -26.90 24.25
N GLY A 40 -16.37 -26.77 24.28
CA GLY A 40 -15.55 -26.40 23.14
C GLY A 40 -15.50 -24.90 22.88
N LYS A 41 -15.15 -24.51 21.65
CA LYS A 41 -14.97 -23.09 21.33
C LYS A 41 -16.32 -22.37 21.27
N ASP A 42 -16.51 -21.32 22.05
CA ASP A 42 -17.72 -20.50 22.05
C ASP A 42 -17.45 -19.00 21.78
N PRO A 43 -18.49 -18.19 21.46
CA PRO A 43 -18.32 -16.76 21.18
C PRO A 43 -17.95 -15.88 22.39
N TYR A 44 -18.19 -16.34 23.62
CA TYR A 44 -18.00 -15.55 24.83
C TYR A 44 -16.67 -15.85 25.52
N PHE A 45 -16.33 -17.13 25.70
CA PHE A 45 -15.09 -17.56 26.37
C PHE A 45 -14.02 -18.04 25.40
N GLY A 46 -14.32 -18.17 24.10
CA GLY A 46 -13.35 -18.67 23.14
C GLY A 46 -13.05 -20.13 23.47
N PHE A 47 -11.81 -20.46 23.81
CA PHE A 47 -11.45 -21.82 24.27
C PHE A 47 -11.50 -21.95 25.81
N GLY A 48 -12.03 -20.95 26.49
CA GLY A 48 -12.09 -20.89 27.95
C GLY A 48 -11.04 -19.96 28.58
N ARG A 49 -10.89 -20.08 29.90
CA ARG A 49 -9.93 -19.29 30.68
C ARG A 49 -8.53 -19.85 30.52
N ILE A 50 -7.54 -19.00 30.25
CA ILE A 50 -6.14 -19.43 30.17
C ILE A 50 -5.69 -20.10 31.48
N ASN A 51 -4.88 -21.15 31.35
CA ASN A 51 -4.32 -21.88 32.48
C ASN A 51 -2.82 -22.09 32.23
N ALA A 52 -1.98 -21.37 32.97
CA ALA A 52 -0.54 -21.35 32.72
C ALA A 52 0.13 -22.71 32.94
N GLY A 53 -0.25 -23.43 34.01
CA GLY A 53 0.30 -24.75 34.32
C GLY A 53 -0.04 -25.76 33.22
N ARG A 54 -1.32 -25.86 32.86
CA ARG A 54 -1.76 -26.78 31.80
C ARG A 54 -1.15 -26.43 30.44
N SER A 55 -1.00 -25.14 30.11
CA SER A 55 -0.34 -24.73 28.87
C SER A 55 1.14 -25.10 28.81
N LEU A 56 1.87 -25.06 29.93
CA LEU A 56 3.26 -25.54 30.01
C LEU A 56 3.33 -27.07 29.87
N GLU A 57 2.38 -27.80 30.48
CA GLU A 57 2.29 -29.26 30.31
C GLU A 57 2.02 -29.66 28.85
N MET A 58 1.20 -28.88 28.12
CA MET A 58 0.95 -29.12 26.70
C MET A 58 2.23 -29.07 25.85
N ASP A 59 3.26 -28.34 26.27
CA ASP A 59 4.51 -28.22 25.52
C ASP A 59 5.26 -29.56 25.44
N SER A 60 5.13 -30.39 26.47
CA SER A 60 5.69 -31.75 26.46
C SER A 60 4.97 -32.68 25.48
N VAL A 61 3.69 -32.40 25.18
CA VAL A 61 2.87 -33.21 24.27
C VAL A 61 3.00 -32.72 22.82
N LYS A 62 3.37 -31.44 22.62
CA LYS A 62 3.45 -30.77 21.31
C LYS A 62 2.18 -30.99 20.46
N PRO A 63 1.02 -30.44 20.86
CA PRO A 63 -0.22 -30.57 20.09
C PRO A 63 -0.06 -30.01 18.68
N LEU A 64 -0.94 -30.44 17.76
CA LEU A 64 -0.88 -29.99 16.37
C LEU A 64 -1.05 -28.48 16.26
N ALA A 65 -0.21 -27.86 15.44
CA ALA A 65 -0.13 -26.43 15.20
C ALA A 65 -0.31 -26.09 13.72
N PRO A 66 -1.52 -26.28 13.15
CA PRO A 66 -1.77 -25.98 11.74
C PRO A 66 -1.57 -24.50 11.44
N TYR A 67 -0.89 -24.18 10.34
CA TYR A 67 -0.74 -22.83 9.84
C TYR A 67 -0.84 -22.78 8.31
N ILE A 68 -1.33 -21.65 7.79
CA ILE A 68 -1.28 -21.32 6.37
C ILE A 68 -0.27 -20.19 6.19
N LEU A 69 0.74 -20.43 5.36
CA LEU A 69 1.76 -19.46 4.98
C LEU A 69 1.31 -18.64 3.76
N THR A 70 0.82 -19.31 2.71
CA THR A 70 0.23 -18.67 1.54
C THR A 70 -1.06 -19.37 1.13
N PRO A 71 -2.15 -18.64 0.86
CA PRO A 71 -2.24 -17.19 0.82
C PRO A 71 -2.28 -16.55 2.21
N GLY A 72 -1.92 -15.27 2.29
CA GLY A 72 -2.15 -14.46 3.48
C GLY A 72 -3.59 -13.98 3.56
N SER A 73 -3.98 -13.35 4.68
CA SER A 73 -5.26 -12.65 4.70
C SER A 73 -5.18 -11.40 3.79
N ARG A 74 -6.29 -11.05 3.12
CA ARG A 74 -6.40 -9.87 2.23
C ARG A 74 -5.49 -9.92 1.00
N THR A 75 -5.22 -11.12 0.49
CA THR A 75 -4.46 -11.32 -0.74
C THR A 75 -5.35 -11.87 -1.85
N GLY A 76 -5.00 -11.62 -3.11
CA GLY A 76 -5.62 -12.30 -4.25
C GLY A 76 -4.96 -13.64 -4.56
N ILE A 77 -5.76 -14.63 -4.95
CA ILE A 77 -5.27 -15.92 -5.47
C ILE A 77 -5.91 -16.23 -6.81
N SER A 78 -5.20 -17.05 -7.59
CA SER A 78 -5.60 -17.28 -8.96
C SER A 78 -4.89 -18.40 -9.70
N GLY A 79 -5.42 -18.75 -10.87
CA GLY A 79 -4.92 -19.80 -11.76
C GLY A 79 -5.57 -21.16 -11.50
N THR A 80 -5.26 -22.12 -12.37
CA THR A 80 -5.79 -23.49 -12.33
C THR A 80 -5.05 -24.42 -11.36
N SER A 81 -3.96 -23.94 -10.76
CA SER A 81 -3.09 -24.75 -9.88
C SER A 81 -2.46 -23.91 -8.77
N TYR A 82 -3.25 -23.09 -8.09
CA TYR A 82 -2.75 -22.29 -6.98
C TYR A 82 -2.38 -23.18 -5.79
N GLN A 83 -1.13 -23.08 -5.31
CA GLN A 83 -0.64 -23.88 -4.19
C GLN A 83 -0.89 -23.17 -2.85
N ILE A 84 -1.72 -23.78 -2.00
CA ILE A 84 -1.86 -23.39 -0.61
C ILE A 84 -0.70 -24.02 0.16
N LYS A 85 0.18 -23.17 0.71
CA LYS A 85 1.38 -23.60 1.43
C LYS A 85 1.25 -23.32 2.92
N GLY A 86 1.80 -24.20 3.73
CA GLY A 86 1.72 -24.13 5.19
C GLY A 86 2.22 -25.42 5.82
N GLY A 87 1.73 -25.74 7.01
CA GLY A 87 2.11 -26.95 7.71
C GLY A 87 1.18 -27.29 8.86
N VAL A 88 1.35 -28.49 9.39
CA VAL A 88 0.69 -29.08 10.56
C VAL A 88 1.75 -29.73 11.44
N PRO A 89 2.73 -28.96 11.98
CA PRO A 89 3.68 -29.48 12.97
C PRO A 89 2.96 -29.96 14.25
N GLY A 90 3.64 -30.79 15.02
CA GLY A 90 3.13 -31.38 16.27
C GLY A 90 3.00 -32.89 16.21
N ASN A 91 2.69 -33.49 17.34
CA ASN A 91 2.61 -34.94 17.52
C ASN A 91 1.19 -35.46 17.34
N ASN A 92 1.07 -36.79 17.22
CA ASN A 92 -0.22 -37.50 17.15
C ASN A 92 -1.07 -37.09 15.95
N PHE A 93 -0.47 -36.70 14.83
CA PHE A 93 -1.22 -36.36 13.62
C PHE A 93 -2.01 -37.56 13.10
N SER A 94 -3.29 -37.35 12.78
CA SER A 94 -4.13 -38.32 12.08
C SER A 94 -4.45 -37.88 10.67
N GLN A 95 -4.97 -36.66 10.49
CA GLN A 95 -5.30 -36.10 9.18
C GLN A 95 -5.38 -34.58 9.22
N TYR A 96 -5.31 -33.92 8.06
CA TYR A 96 -5.77 -32.55 7.89
C TYR A 96 -6.71 -32.41 6.70
N ARG A 97 -7.49 -31.32 6.69
CA ARG A 97 -8.24 -30.88 5.51
C ARG A 97 -8.11 -29.39 5.31
N VAL A 98 -8.10 -28.98 4.04
CA VAL A 98 -8.18 -27.58 3.62
C VAL A 98 -9.54 -27.35 2.99
N GLU A 99 -10.21 -26.30 3.44
CA GLU A 99 -11.53 -25.91 2.97
C GLU A 99 -11.55 -24.43 2.58
N VAL A 100 -12.39 -24.08 1.62
CA VAL A 100 -12.68 -22.70 1.22
C VAL A 100 -14.15 -22.39 1.45
N GLY A 101 -14.44 -21.23 2.02
CA GLY A 101 -15.80 -20.78 2.29
C GLY A 101 -16.00 -19.34 1.85
N LEU A 102 -17.18 -19.03 1.30
CA LEU A 102 -17.49 -17.70 0.78
C LEU A 102 -17.65 -16.68 1.93
N GLY A 103 -17.00 -15.52 1.80
CA GLY A 103 -17.06 -14.44 2.77
C GLY A 103 -16.19 -14.67 4.02
N ARG A 104 -16.34 -13.78 5.01
CA ARG A 104 -15.51 -13.76 6.24
C ARG A 104 -16.01 -14.68 7.37
N SER A 105 -17.28 -15.05 7.31
CA SER A 105 -17.93 -15.98 8.24
C SER A 105 -18.74 -17.02 7.48
N PRO A 106 -18.09 -17.93 6.73
CA PRO A 106 -18.80 -18.88 5.88
C PRO A 106 -19.66 -19.84 6.71
N THR A 107 -20.92 -20.03 6.29
CA THR A 107 -21.82 -21.05 6.83
C THR A 107 -21.76 -22.36 6.05
N SER A 108 -21.18 -22.33 4.84
CA SER A 108 -20.92 -23.48 3.98
C SER A 108 -19.45 -23.48 3.56
N TRP A 109 -18.88 -24.67 3.46
CA TRP A 109 -17.47 -24.91 3.16
C TRP A 109 -17.35 -25.90 2.02
N THR A 110 -16.50 -25.58 1.05
CA THR A 110 -16.08 -26.49 -0.02
C THR A 110 -14.75 -27.10 0.39
N GLU A 111 -14.70 -28.42 0.49
CA GLU A 111 -13.47 -29.15 0.74
C GLU A 111 -12.56 -29.11 -0.49
N VAL A 112 -11.32 -28.70 -0.29
CA VAL A 112 -10.28 -28.67 -1.34
C VAL A 112 -9.49 -29.97 -1.30
N VAL A 113 -9.10 -30.42 -0.11
CA VAL A 113 -8.35 -31.66 0.09
C VAL A 113 -8.54 -32.18 1.51
N VAL A 114 -8.45 -33.50 1.65
CA VAL A 114 -8.17 -34.21 2.90
C VAL A 114 -6.89 -35.02 2.70
N SER A 115 -6.01 -35.04 3.68
CA SER A 115 -4.79 -35.83 3.64
C SER A 115 -4.48 -36.45 5.00
N ASP A 116 -4.06 -37.70 4.96
CA ASP A 116 -3.51 -38.49 6.07
C ASP A 116 -1.97 -38.42 6.13
N THR A 117 -1.35 -37.62 5.27
CA THR A 117 0.10 -37.40 5.25
C THR A 117 0.43 -36.09 5.93
N GLN A 118 1.19 -36.13 7.02
CA GLN A 118 1.54 -34.93 7.76
C GLN A 118 2.51 -34.06 6.94
N VAL A 119 2.15 -32.80 6.73
CA VAL A 119 3.01 -31.78 6.10
C VAL A 119 3.54 -30.87 7.19
N ILE A 120 4.83 -30.94 7.52
CA ILE A 120 5.43 -30.06 8.54
C ILE A 120 5.60 -28.63 8.01
N SER A 121 6.04 -28.52 6.75
CA SER A 121 6.10 -27.27 5.99
C SER A 121 6.16 -27.61 4.51
N GLY A 122 5.23 -27.11 3.71
CA GLY A 122 5.15 -27.45 2.29
C GLY A 122 3.83 -27.07 1.65
N ILE A 123 3.46 -27.82 0.61
CA ILE A 123 2.17 -27.68 -0.08
C ILE A 123 1.13 -28.49 0.69
N LEU A 124 0.09 -27.81 1.17
CA LEU A 124 -1.04 -28.44 1.84
C LEU A 124 -2.13 -28.84 0.85
N ALA A 125 -2.37 -28.01 -0.16
CA ALA A 125 -3.39 -28.24 -1.19
C ALA A 125 -3.03 -27.51 -2.48
N THR A 126 -3.57 -27.98 -3.61
CA THR A 126 -3.59 -27.23 -4.87
C THR A 126 -5.05 -26.99 -5.26
N ILE A 127 -5.40 -25.75 -5.61
CA ILE A 127 -6.77 -25.37 -5.96
C ILE A 127 -6.82 -24.73 -7.35
N ASP A 128 -7.83 -25.15 -8.14
CA ASP A 128 -8.23 -24.45 -9.35
C ASP A 128 -9.20 -23.32 -8.98
N THR A 129 -8.67 -22.10 -8.93
CA THR A 129 -9.46 -20.92 -8.57
C THR A 129 -10.44 -20.49 -9.66
N THR A 130 -10.31 -21.01 -10.88
CA THR A 130 -11.24 -20.71 -11.97
C THR A 130 -12.61 -21.36 -11.76
N GLN A 131 -12.68 -22.41 -10.92
CA GLN A 131 -13.93 -23.08 -10.53
C GLN A 131 -14.67 -22.36 -9.40
N LEU A 132 -14.08 -21.31 -8.83
CA LEU A 132 -14.69 -20.51 -7.78
C LEU A 132 -15.30 -19.22 -8.36
N ALA A 133 -16.46 -18.83 -7.84
CA ALA A 133 -17.07 -17.55 -8.22
C ALA A 133 -16.19 -16.36 -7.80
N PRO A 134 -16.08 -15.29 -8.59
CA PRO A 134 -15.33 -14.10 -8.18
C PRO A 134 -15.89 -13.48 -6.90
N SER A 135 -15.10 -13.50 -5.82
CA SER A 135 -15.47 -12.95 -4.49
C SER A 135 -14.30 -13.04 -3.50
N ASN A 136 -14.54 -12.63 -2.26
CA ASN A 136 -13.65 -12.88 -1.12
C ASN A 136 -14.04 -14.18 -0.40
N TYR A 137 -13.04 -14.99 -0.07
CA TYR A 137 -13.16 -16.28 0.60
C TYR A 137 -12.39 -16.28 1.91
N THR A 138 -12.80 -17.16 2.83
CA THR A 138 -11.98 -17.60 3.95
C THR A 138 -11.43 -18.98 3.62
N ILE A 139 -10.13 -19.18 3.82
CA ILE A 139 -9.51 -20.50 3.72
C ILE A 139 -9.24 -21.00 5.14
N ARG A 140 -9.67 -22.22 5.43
CA ARG A 140 -9.49 -22.88 6.72
C ARG A 140 -8.69 -24.16 6.56
N LEU A 141 -7.68 -24.33 7.42
CA LEU A 141 -6.95 -25.57 7.61
C LEU A 141 -7.37 -26.17 8.95
N ILE A 142 -7.79 -27.44 8.94
CA ILE A 142 -8.16 -28.18 10.15
C ILE A 142 -7.30 -29.43 10.22
N ALA A 143 -6.62 -29.61 11.34
CA ALA A 143 -5.88 -30.81 11.65
C ALA A 143 -6.60 -31.60 12.75
N THR A 144 -6.61 -32.91 12.65
CA THR A 144 -7.17 -33.83 13.64
C THR A 144 -6.05 -34.72 14.16
N ASP A 145 -5.94 -34.85 15.48
CA ASP A 145 -5.02 -35.79 16.11
C ASP A 145 -5.61 -37.21 16.22
N THR A 146 -4.80 -38.19 16.59
CA THR A 146 -5.21 -39.60 16.73
C THR A 146 -6.21 -39.83 17.86
N ALA A 147 -6.42 -38.85 18.75
CA ALA A 147 -7.48 -38.86 19.76
C ALA A 147 -8.78 -38.21 19.26
N GLY A 148 -8.82 -37.74 18.01
CA GLY A 148 -9.97 -37.10 17.39
C GLY A 148 -10.12 -35.61 17.72
N LYS A 149 -9.19 -35.00 18.46
CA LYS A 149 -9.23 -33.57 18.77
C LYS A 149 -8.77 -32.76 17.57
N THR A 150 -9.42 -31.61 17.35
CA THR A 150 -9.20 -30.77 16.18
C THR A 150 -8.53 -29.44 16.50
N TYR A 151 -7.69 -28.99 15.59
CA TYR A 151 -6.92 -27.74 15.64
C TYR A 151 -7.16 -27.00 14.35
N GLN A 152 -7.34 -25.68 14.40
CA GLN A 152 -7.73 -24.91 13.21
C GLN A 152 -6.94 -23.61 13.05
N PHE A 153 -6.70 -23.27 11.78
CA PHE A 153 -6.14 -22.01 11.32
C PHE A 153 -6.96 -21.45 10.17
N GLN A 154 -7.10 -20.13 10.09
CA GLN A 154 -7.88 -19.46 9.06
C GLN A 154 -7.14 -18.24 8.52
N VAL A 155 -7.27 -18.02 7.21
CA VAL A 155 -6.94 -16.75 6.54
C VAL A 155 -8.21 -16.17 5.92
N PHE A 156 -8.37 -14.86 6.04
CA PHE A 156 -9.62 -14.16 5.71
C PHE A 156 -9.43 -13.23 4.51
N ASP A 157 -10.55 -12.89 3.87
CA ASP A 157 -10.59 -11.90 2.79
C ASP A 157 -9.66 -12.28 1.61
N VAL A 158 -9.57 -13.58 1.28
CA VAL A 158 -8.78 -14.08 0.15
C VAL A 158 -9.60 -13.92 -1.13
N GLY A 159 -9.20 -13.00 -1.98
CA GLY A 159 -9.98 -12.68 -3.18
C GLY A 159 -9.67 -13.59 -4.37
N VAL A 160 -10.70 -13.97 -5.13
CA VAL A 160 -10.61 -14.86 -6.30
C VAL A 160 -11.14 -14.15 -7.55
N ASN A 161 -10.45 -14.34 -8.69
CA ASN A 161 -10.85 -13.89 -10.04
C ASN A 161 -11.07 -12.37 -10.19
N PHE A 162 -10.01 -11.59 -9.95
CA PHE A 162 -10.03 -10.14 -10.16
C PHE A 162 -9.81 -9.75 -11.63
N TYR A 163 -10.63 -8.79 -12.07
CA TYR A 163 -10.40 -7.95 -13.24
C TYR A 163 -9.69 -6.69 -12.78
N GLU A 164 -8.71 -6.22 -13.53
CA GLU A 164 -8.12 -4.90 -13.27
C GLU A 164 -8.63 -3.93 -14.31
N ALA A 165 -9.49 -3.01 -13.86
CA ALA A 165 -9.90 -1.84 -14.63
C ALA A 165 -9.59 -0.60 -13.80
N TYR A 166 -8.60 0.15 -14.25
CA TYR A 166 -8.12 1.35 -13.59
C TYR A 166 -7.78 2.38 -14.66
N ILE A 167 -8.33 3.59 -14.55
CA ILE A 167 -7.91 4.74 -15.36
C ILE A 167 -6.85 5.48 -14.55
N SER A 168 -5.64 5.57 -15.07
CA SER A 168 -4.54 6.32 -14.47
C SER A 168 -4.46 7.76 -14.99
N ASP A 169 -5.03 8.03 -16.18
CA ASP A 169 -5.13 9.37 -16.77
C ASP A 169 -6.34 9.44 -17.72
N PRO A 170 -7.10 10.55 -17.76
CA PRO A 170 -6.96 11.74 -16.92
C PRO A 170 -7.38 11.49 -15.46
N VAL A 171 -6.91 12.28 -14.51
CA VAL A 171 -7.32 12.23 -13.08
C VAL A 171 -7.75 13.60 -12.50
N SER A 172 -7.76 14.65 -13.32
CA SER A 172 -8.05 16.05 -12.94
C SER A 172 -8.68 16.83 -14.10
N SER A 173 -8.84 18.15 -13.97
CA SER A 173 -9.30 19.04 -15.07
C SER A 173 -8.47 18.82 -16.34
N ILE A 174 -9.16 18.66 -17.47
CA ILE A 174 -8.55 18.49 -18.79
C ILE A 174 -8.84 19.74 -19.63
N SER A 175 -7.96 20.05 -20.58
CA SER A 175 -8.24 21.10 -21.57
C SER A 175 -9.03 20.51 -22.74
N ALA A 176 -9.84 21.34 -23.41
CA ALA A 176 -10.53 20.93 -24.63
C ALA A 176 -9.50 20.51 -25.69
N GLY A 177 -9.72 19.35 -26.32
CA GLY A 177 -8.81 18.75 -27.29
C GLY A 177 -8.82 17.22 -27.25
N PHE A 178 -7.81 16.61 -27.88
CA PHE A 178 -7.60 15.16 -27.85
C PHE A 178 -6.88 14.76 -26.56
N VAL A 179 -7.64 14.22 -25.61
CA VAL A 179 -7.16 13.83 -24.28
C VAL A 179 -6.75 12.36 -24.32
N PRO A 180 -5.47 12.01 -24.06
CA PRO A 180 -5.08 10.61 -23.93
C PRO A 180 -5.75 9.99 -22.70
N VAL A 181 -6.15 8.72 -22.81
CA VAL A 181 -6.66 7.93 -21.70
C VAL A 181 -5.71 6.78 -21.47
N ALA A 182 -5.16 6.68 -20.26
CA ALA A 182 -4.20 5.65 -19.88
C ALA A 182 -4.67 4.90 -18.64
N GLY A 183 -4.16 3.69 -18.47
CA GLY A 183 -4.49 2.87 -17.31
C GLY A 183 -4.23 1.39 -17.53
N THR A 184 -4.93 0.56 -16.76
CA THR A 184 -4.86 -0.89 -16.83
C THR A 184 -6.26 -1.43 -17.13
N ALA A 185 -6.35 -2.22 -18.19
CA ALA A 185 -7.51 -2.98 -18.61
C ALA A 185 -7.06 -4.40 -18.92
N GLN A 186 -7.08 -5.27 -17.91
CA GLN A 186 -6.69 -6.67 -18.08
C GLN A 186 -7.61 -7.62 -17.33
N THR A 187 -7.70 -8.82 -17.87
CA THR A 187 -8.16 -9.99 -17.14
C THR A 187 -6.92 -10.65 -16.54
N LEU A 188 -6.93 -10.88 -15.24
CA LEU A 188 -5.86 -11.66 -14.63
C LEU A 188 -6.17 -13.15 -14.80
N ASN A 189 -5.11 -13.95 -14.88
CA ASN A 189 -5.13 -15.40 -14.63
C ASN A 189 -5.86 -16.26 -15.68
N GLY A 190 -5.60 -16.00 -16.96
CA GLY A 190 -6.01 -16.89 -18.05
C GLY A 190 -7.50 -16.85 -18.39
N LEU A 191 -8.28 -16.00 -17.72
CA LEU A 191 -9.59 -15.57 -18.19
C LEU A 191 -9.37 -14.85 -19.52
N GLY A 192 -9.81 -15.43 -20.63
CA GLY A 192 -9.59 -14.82 -21.94
C GLY A 192 -10.11 -13.38 -21.95
N PHE A 193 -9.23 -12.46 -22.31
CA PHE A 193 -9.57 -11.07 -22.50
C PHE A 193 -10.44 -10.96 -23.77
N SER A 194 -11.63 -10.37 -23.65
CA SER A 194 -12.51 -10.14 -24.81
C SER A 194 -12.33 -8.72 -25.34
N ARG A 195 -12.61 -7.72 -24.49
CA ARG A 195 -12.44 -6.31 -24.83
C ARG A 195 -12.49 -5.42 -23.59
N TYR A 196 -12.11 -4.15 -23.72
CA TYR A 196 -12.47 -3.08 -22.81
C TYR A 196 -13.21 -1.97 -23.57
N THR A 197 -13.99 -1.16 -22.85
CA THR A 197 -14.66 0.02 -23.42
C THR A 197 -14.44 1.24 -22.53
N LEU A 198 -14.37 2.41 -23.16
CA LEU A 198 -14.42 3.71 -22.49
C LEU A 198 -15.71 4.42 -22.88
N ASP A 199 -16.44 4.93 -21.89
CA ASP A 199 -17.61 5.77 -22.09
C ASP A 199 -17.63 6.92 -21.07
N TRP A 200 -18.32 8.01 -21.39
CA TRP A 200 -18.35 9.21 -20.54
C TRP A 200 -19.76 9.78 -20.39
N GLY A 201 -20.03 10.50 -19.31
CA GLY A 201 -21.32 11.15 -19.07
C GLY A 201 -21.19 12.48 -18.34
N LEU A 202 -22.25 13.29 -18.38
CA LEU A 202 -22.32 14.59 -17.71
C LEU A 202 -22.57 14.42 -16.20
N GLY A 203 -21.81 15.13 -15.37
CA GLY A 203 -21.88 15.09 -13.91
C GLY A 203 -20.96 14.04 -13.27
N ALA A 204 -20.86 14.06 -11.94
CA ALA A 204 -20.06 13.09 -11.17
C ALA A 204 -20.72 11.70 -11.07
N ALA A 205 -22.03 11.62 -11.33
CA ALA A 205 -22.80 10.39 -11.40
C ALA A 205 -23.81 10.48 -12.56
N PRO A 206 -23.38 10.23 -13.81
CA PRO A 206 -24.24 10.40 -14.97
C PRO A 206 -25.37 9.36 -15.05
N ASP A 207 -26.57 9.80 -15.41
CA ASP A 207 -27.71 8.91 -15.73
C ASP A 207 -27.58 8.25 -17.12
N SER A 208 -26.75 8.83 -17.99
CA SER A 208 -26.48 8.35 -19.34
C SER A 208 -25.01 8.49 -19.70
N TYR A 209 -24.53 7.58 -20.55
CA TYR A 209 -23.14 7.54 -21.00
C TYR A 209 -23.08 7.51 -22.53
N SER A 210 -22.07 8.16 -23.10
CA SER A 210 -21.79 8.28 -24.52
C SER A 210 -20.39 7.76 -24.83
N THR A 211 -20.20 7.21 -26.03
CA THR A 211 -18.90 6.84 -26.59
C THR A 211 -18.41 7.86 -27.63
N ALA A 212 -19.15 8.95 -27.85
CA ALA A 212 -18.79 9.96 -28.84
C ALA A 212 -17.41 10.58 -28.53
N GLY A 213 -16.57 10.72 -29.56
CA GLY A 213 -15.21 11.25 -29.44
C GLY A 213 -14.19 10.27 -28.84
N VAL A 214 -14.59 9.08 -28.40
CA VAL A 214 -13.66 8.07 -27.86
C VAL A 214 -13.10 7.21 -28.99
N SER A 215 -11.78 7.08 -29.03
CA SER A 215 -11.05 6.13 -29.87
C SER A 215 -10.22 5.21 -28.98
N LEU A 216 -10.47 3.89 -29.05
CA LEU A 216 -9.79 2.91 -28.19
C LEU A 216 -8.46 2.48 -28.81
N ALA A 217 -7.42 2.32 -27.98
CA ALA A 217 -6.18 1.70 -28.41
C ALA A 217 -6.45 0.25 -28.85
N ASN A 218 -5.98 -0.12 -30.04
CA ASN A 218 -6.24 -1.44 -30.66
C ASN A 218 -7.74 -1.82 -30.71
N GLY A 219 -8.65 -0.85 -30.78
CA GLY A 219 -10.10 -1.11 -30.76
C GLY A 219 -10.61 -1.69 -29.43
N GLY A 220 -9.80 -1.67 -28.38
CA GLY A 220 -10.13 -2.22 -27.06
C GLY A 220 -10.04 -3.73 -26.96
N THR A 221 -9.53 -4.45 -27.97
CA THR A 221 -9.53 -5.93 -28.01
C THR A 221 -8.25 -6.56 -27.46
N VAL A 222 -7.28 -5.76 -27.07
CA VAL A 222 -6.00 -6.20 -26.49
C VAL A 222 -5.93 -5.73 -25.04
N PRO A 223 -5.52 -6.58 -24.08
CA PRO A 223 -5.33 -6.15 -22.70
C PRO A 223 -4.24 -5.07 -22.62
N VAL A 224 -4.43 -4.11 -21.72
CA VAL A 224 -3.51 -2.99 -21.49
C VAL A 224 -3.08 -3.01 -20.04
N ILE A 225 -1.78 -2.91 -19.77
CA ILE A 225 -1.24 -2.85 -18.41
C ILE A 225 -0.41 -1.57 -18.31
N ASN A 226 -0.85 -0.64 -17.46
CA ASN A 226 -0.21 0.67 -17.26
C ASN A 226 0.14 1.38 -18.58
N GLY A 227 -0.79 1.37 -19.53
CA GLY A 227 -0.57 1.80 -20.90
C GLY A 227 -1.72 2.60 -21.49
N SER A 228 -1.64 2.93 -22.78
CA SER A 228 -2.68 3.69 -23.47
C SER A 228 -3.95 2.85 -23.64
N LEU A 229 -5.05 3.33 -23.08
CA LEU A 229 -6.39 2.79 -23.28
C LEU A 229 -7.08 3.45 -24.49
N GLY A 230 -6.66 4.65 -24.89
CA GLY A 230 -7.21 5.33 -26.05
C GLY A 230 -7.03 6.82 -26.01
N THR A 231 -7.82 7.52 -26.82
CA THR A 231 -7.92 8.99 -26.83
C THR A 231 -9.37 9.40 -26.78
N TRP A 232 -9.66 10.53 -26.17
CA TRP A 232 -10.98 11.10 -26.08
C TRP A 232 -10.97 12.55 -26.58
N ASP A 233 -11.69 12.80 -27.67
CA ASP A 233 -11.91 14.12 -28.23
C ASP A 233 -12.97 14.87 -27.41
N THR A 234 -12.51 15.89 -26.70
CA THR A 234 -13.32 16.72 -25.81
C THR A 234 -13.72 18.05 -26.43
N THR A 235 -13.38 18.30 -27.71
CA THR A 235 -13.62 19.59 -28.37
C THR A 235 -15.10 19.95 -28.49
N ALA A 236 -15.99 18.95 -28.55
CA ALA A 236 -17.44 19.13 -28.60
C ALA A 236 -18.11 19.29 -27.23
N LEU A 237 -17.35 19.22 -26.13
CA LEU A 237 -17.88 19.32 -24.77
C LEU A 237 -17.96 20.77 -24.29
N VAL A 238 -18.85 21.03 -23.35
CA VAL A 238 -19.13 22.38 -22.85
C VAL A 238 -18.12 22.75 -21.76
N PRO A 239 -17.33 23.83 -21.93
CA PRO A 239 -16.44 24.33 -20.89
C PRO A 239 -17.18 24.68 -19.59
N GLY A 240 -16.55 24.45 -18.44
CA GLY A 240 -17.09 24.71 -17.10
C GLY A 240 -17.99 23.61 -16.53
N GLN A 241 -18.31 22.58 -17.32
CA GLN A 241 -19.10 21.43 -16.87
C GLN A 241 -18.22 20.33 -16.28
N THR A 242 -18.83 19.53 -15.41
CA THR A 242 -18.21 18.32 -14.84
C THR A 242 -18.61 17.11 -15.65
N TYR A 243 -17.66 16.24 -15.97
CA TYR A 243 -17.90 14.98 -16.67
C TYR A 243 -17.24 13.82 -15.96
N SER A 244 -17.79 12.63 -16.17
CA SER A 244 -17.32 11.35 -15.63
C SER A 244 -16.87 10.45 -16.77
N LEU A 245 -15.60 10.02 -16.78
CA LEU A 245 -15.09 9.01 -17.71
C LEU A 245 -15.04 7.65 -17.03
N ARG A 246 -15.53 6.59 -17.69
CA ARG A 246 -15.63 5.23 -17.16
C ARG A 246 -14.97 4.20 -18.07
N LEU A 247 -14.18 3.32 -17.46
CA LEU A 247 -13.61 2.12 -18.07
C LEU A 247 -14.42 0.89 -17.68
N LYS A 248 -14.61 -0.04 -18.62
CA LYS A 248 -15.18 -1.39 -18.38
C LYS A 248 -14.30 -2.44 -19.05
N VAL A 249 -14.11 -3.59 -18.40
CA VAL A 249 -13.31 -4.72 -18.93
C VAL A 249 -14.20 -5.96 -19.06
N TYR A 250 -14.09 -6.67 -20.18
CA TYR A 250 -14.93 -7.81 -20.56
C TYR A 250 -14.08 -9.05 -20.82
N GLY A 251 -14.49 -10.20 -20.27
CA GLY A 251 -13.91 -11.51 -20.57
C GLY A 251 -14.68 -12.29 -21.65
N ILE A 252 -14.08 -13.37 -22.17
CA ILE A 252 -14.63 -14.21 -23.27
C ILE A 252 -15.91 -15.00 -22.91
N SER A 253 -16.28 -15.11 -21.63
CA SER A 253 -17.45 -15.88 -21.15
C SER A 253 -18.71 -15.03 -20.89
N GLY A 254 -18.77 -13.81 -21.43
CA GLY A 254 -20.02 -13.04 -21.54
C GLY A 254 -20.58 -12.44 -20.25
N ASN A 255 -19.97 -12.68 -19.08
CA ASN A 255 -20.31 -11.97 -17.85
C ASN A 255 -19.50 -10.66 -17.75
N PRO A 256 -20.14 -9.48 -17.88
CA PRO A 256 -19.45 -8.22 -17.70
C PRO A 256 -19.11 -8.03 -16.22
N ALA A 257 -17.85 -8.16 -15.85
CA ALA A 257 -17.38 -7.60 -14.59
C ALA A 257 -17.11 -6.12 -14.80
N ILE A 258 -18.11 -5.32 -14.48
CA ILE A 258 -18.00 -3.87 -14.55
C ILE A 258 -17.15 -3.40 -13.36
N SER A 259 -15.83 -3.46 -13.47
CA SER A 259 -14.99 -2.61 -12.64
C SER A 259 -15.09 -1.20 -13.23
N THR A 260 -15.89 -0.35 -12.59
CA THR A 260 -16.08 1.06 -12.96
C THR A 260 -15.06 1.90 -12.20
N ASN A 261 -14.15 2.53 -12.93
CA ASN A 261 -13.38 3.65 -12.42
C ASN A 261 -13.91 4.92 -13.07
N THR A 262 -14.49 5.83 -12.27
CA THR A 262 -15.06 7.09 -12.73
C THR A 262 -14.14 8.25 -12.39
N VAL A 263 -13.61 8.93 -13.40
CA VAL A 263 -12.83 10.16 -13.19
C VAL A 263 -13.71 11.37 -13.46
N VAL A 264 -13.81 12.25 -12.45
CA VAL A 264 -14.57 13.49 -12.48
C VAL A 264 -13.65 14.67 -12.80
N PHE A 265 -13.92 15.42 -13.87
CA PHE A 265 -13.09 16.56 -14.27
C PHE A 265 -13.92 17.73 -14.81
N ALA A 266 -13.39 18.95 -14.67
CA ALA A 266 -13.95 20.17 -15.22
C ALA A 266 -13.15 20.66 -16.43
N LEU A 267 -13.83 21.11 -17.48
CA LEU A 267 -13.19 21.84 -18.57
C LEU A 267 -12.99 23.31 -18.13
N PRO A 268 -11.77 23.88 -18.15
CA PRO A 268 -11.56 25.26 -17.74
C PRO A 268 -12.22 26.24 -18.72
N VAL A 269 -12.74 27.36 -18.21
CA VAL A 269 -13.21 28.47 -19.04
C VAL A 269 -12.03 29.16 -19.72
N THR A 270 -12.12 29.43 -21.01
CA THR A 270 -11.10 30.22 -21.72
C THR A 270 -11.04 31.63 -21.10
N PRO A 271 -9.86 32.12 -20.67
CA PRO A 271 -9.76 33.49 -20.15
C PRO A 271 -10.15 34.48 -21.25
N THR A 272 -10.98 35.46 -20.88
CA THR A 272 -11.33 36.61 -21.73
C THR A 272 -10.03 37.31 -22.17
N PRO A 273 -9.85 37.63 -23.47
CA PRO A 273 -8.64 38.29 -23.92
C PRO A 273 -8.46 39.63 -23.21
N VAL A 274 -7.27 39.83 -22.63
CA VAL A 274 -6.82 41.11 -22.07
C VAL A 274 -6.76 42.13 -23.22
N PRO A 275 -7.29 43.35 -23.07
CA PRO A 275 -7.31 44.33 -24.15
C PRO A 275 -5.89 44.72 -24.59
N THR A 276 -5.67 44.67 -25.90
CA THR A 276 -4.44 45.03 -26.61
C THR A 276 -4.05 46.49 -26.38
N ALA A 277 -2.82 46.72 -25.92
CA ALA A 277 -2.23 48.07 -25.86
C ALA A 277 -1.99 48.63 -27.27
N THR A 278 -2.30 49.91 -27.44
CA THR A 278 -2.33 50.68 -28.69
C THR A 278 -0.93 50.83 -29.34
N ALA A 279 -0.91 50.87 -30.68
CA ALA A 279 0.28 50.86 -31.53
C ALA A 279 1.24 52.05 -31.33
N SER A 280 2.54 51.75 -31.48
CA SER A 280 3.66 52.70 -31.62
C SER A 280 4.23 52.61 -33.05
N PRO A 281 4.73 53.70 -33.66
CA PRO A 281 4.84 53.80 -35.12
C PRO A 281 5.99 53.00 -35.74
N THR A 282 5.74 52.67 -37.00
CA THR A 282 6.46 51.85 -37.98
C THR A 282 7.95 52.20 -38.17
N PRO A 283 8.86 51.22 -38.20
CA PRO A 283 10.16 51.34 -38.87
C PRO A 283 10.13 50.80 -40.31
N LEU A 284 10.97 51.45 -41.13
CA LEU A 284 11.26 51.30 -42.56
C LEU A 284 11.71 49.86 -42.96
N PRO A 285 11.48 49.39 -44.21
CA PRO A 285 11.74 48.00 -44.60
C PRO A 285 13.24 47.66 -44.53
N THR A 286 13.55 46.54 -43.87
CA THR A 286 14.88 45.92 -43.86
C THR A 286 14.85 44.62 -44.64
N ILE A 287 15.87 44.46 -45.50
CA ILE A 287 16.19 43.33 -46.37
C ILE A 287 16.13 41.96 -45.68
N THR A 288 15.56 40.98 -46.40
CA THR A 288 15.43 39.57 -46.04
C THR A 288 16.79 38.88 -45.88
N PRO A 289 17.13 38.29 -44.71
CA PRO A 289 18.29 37.41 -44.61
C PRO A 289 17.95 35.98 -45.05
N THR A 290 18.95 35.37 -45.68
CA THR A 290 19.06 33.96 -46.12
C THR A 290 18.74 32.97 -45.00
N PRO A 291 18.10 31.80 -45.27
CA PRO A 291 17.72 30.84 -44.24
C PRO A 291 18.94 30.22 -43.54
N THR A 292 19.03 30.44 -42.23
CA THR A 292 19.98 29.77 -41.32
C THR A 292 19.50 28.37 -41.01
N LEU A 293 20.40 27.38 -41.06
CA LEU A 293 20.11 25.97 -40.75
C LEU A 293 19.49 25.81 -39.36
N LEU A 294 18.39 25.07 -39.29
CA LEU A 294 17.66 24.73 -38.07
C LEU A 294 18.58 23.95 -37.11
N PRO A 295 18.68 24.31 -35.81
CA PRO A 295 19.48 23.55 -34.86
C PRO A 295 18.93 22.12 -34.74
N THR A 296 19.83 21.14 -34.76
CA THR A 296 19.52 19.73 -34.51
C THR A 296 18.87 19.59 -33.14
N ILE A 297 17.61 19.15 -33.11
CA ILE A 297 16.90 18.77 -31.88
C ILE A 297 17.69 17.66 -31.19
N THR A 298 18.34 17.99 -30.08
CA THR A 298 18.91 16.98 -29.17
C THR A 298 17.74 16.28 -28.49
N PRO A 299 17.63 14.94 -28.49
CA PRO A 299 16.53 14.26 -27.84
C PRO A 299 16.53 14.61 -26.35
N THR A 300 15.40 15.13 -25.85
CA THR A 300 15.22 15.38 -24.42
C THR A 300 15.36 14.05 -23.66
N PRO A 301 16.25 13.94 -22.66
CA PRO A 301 16.41 12.72 -21.89
C PRO A 301 15.07 12.34 -21.24
N THR A 302 14.69 11.06 -21.38
CA THR A 302 13.40 10.55 -20.87
C THR A 302 13.57 10.21 -19.39
N PRO A 303 12.83 10.85 -18.47
CA PRO A 303 12.96 10.58 -17.04
C PRO A 303 12.68 9.12 -16.71
N ARG A 304 13.55 8.48 -15.90
CA ARG A 304 13.33 7.13 -15.37
C ARG A 304 12.13 7.09 -14.43
N THR A 305 11.47 5.93 -14.38
CA THR A 305 10.42 5.66 -13.40
C THR A 305 11.03 5.43 -12.02
N ILE A 306 10.52 6.12 -10.99
CA ILE A 306 10.89 5.84 -9.60
C ILE A 306 10.03 4.69 -9.04
N SER A 307 10.65 3.66 -8.50
CA SER A 307 9.97 2.53 -7.84
C SER A 307 10.50 2.29 -6.42
N LEU A 308 9.64 1.78 -5.54
CA LEU A 308 10.01 1.38 -4.18
C LEU A 308 10.59 -0.05 -4.23
N ARG A 309 11.86 -0.21 -3.86
CA ARG A 309 12.53 -1.52 -3.82
C ARG A 309 12.32 -2.23 -2.49
N GLY A 310 12.47 -1.50 -1.40
CA GLY A 310 12.50 -2.09 -0.07
C GLY A 310 12.12 -1.10 1.01
N VAL A 311 11.65 -1.65 2.13
CA VAL A 311 11.34 -0.89 3.33
C VAL A 311 11.91 -1.59 4.55
N SER A 312 12.39 -0.82 5.51
CA SER A 312 12.70 -1.31 6.86
C SER A 312 12.08 -0.39 7.88
N THR A 313 11.56 -0.95 8.97
CA THR A 313 10.95 -0.19 10.05
C THR A 313 11.56 -0.57 11.38
N SER A 314 11.46 0.33 12.35
CA SER A 314 11.90 0.08 13.73
C SER A 314 11.02 0.83 14.71
N THR A 315 10.95 0.30 15.93
CA THR A 315 10.33 0.92 17.10
C THR A 315 11.11 0.49 18.34
N ASN A 316 11.10 1.31 19.39
CA ASN A 316 11.62 0.93 20.70
C ASN A 316 10.52 0.95 21.76
N THR A 317 10.48 -0.09 22.59
CA THR A 317 9.50 -0.23 23.68
C THR A 317 9.96 0.46 24.98
N SER A 318 11.24 0.79 25.08
CA SER A 318 11.86 1.53 26.19
C SER A 318 12.59 2.76 25.68
N LYS A 319 12.70 3.83 26.47
CA LYS A 319 13.39 5.07 26.05
C LYS A 319 14.86 4.80 25.73
N VAL A 320 15.32 5.18 24.54
CA VAL A 320 16.71 4.97 24.07
C VAL A 320 17.39 6.30 23.73
N ARG A 321 18.72 6.37 23.87
CA ARG A 321 19.51 7.50 23.31
C ARG A 321 19.86 7.30 21.84
N THR A 322 19.78 6.07 21.35
CA THR A 322 20.12 5.72 19.97
C THR A 322 18.99 4.91 19.39
N PHE A 323 18.40 5.40 18.30
CA PHE A 323 17.34 4.72 17.57
C PHE A 323 17.92 4.15 16.28
N THR A 324 17.85 2.83 16.12
CA THR A 324 18.47 2.11 15.00
C THR A 324 17.40 1.54 14.08
N ILE A 325 17.57 1.73 12.77
CA ILE A 325 16.74 1.13 11.72
C ILE A 325 17.67 0.32 10.81
N ASN A 326 17.29 -0.92 10.50
CA ASN A 326 18.03 -1.73 9.54
C ASN A 326 18.02 -1.06 8.16
N ARG A 327 19.10 -1.27 7.40
CA ARG A 327 19.10 -0.93 5.98
C ARG A 327 18.04 -1.80 5.27
N PRO A 328 17.18 -1.24 4.41
CA PRO A 328 16.26 -2.05 3.60
C PRO A 328 16.97 -3.16 2.84
N ALA A 329 16.31 -4.31 2.71
CA ALA A 329 16.81 -5.41 1.90
C ALA A 329 16.83 -4.98 0.42
N GLY A 330 17.91 -5.32 -0.29
CA GLY A 330 18.05 -5.03 -1.72
C GLY A 330 18.66 -3.67 -2.08
N VAL A 331 18.97 -2.80 -1.11
CA VAL A 331 19.62 -1.50 -1.39
C VAL A 331 20.87 -1.69 -2.24
N GLU A 332 20.89 -1.01 -3.38
CA GLU A 332 22.01 -0.99 -4.34
C GLU A 332 22.64 0.42 -4.43
N VAL A 333 23.85 0.48 -4.97
CA VAL A 333 24.55 1.76 -5.21
C VAL A 333 23.71 2.63 -6.14
N GLY A 334 23.50 3.89 -5.73
CA GLY A 334 22.71 4.85 -6.50
C GLY A 334 21.20 4.84 -6.18
N ASP A 335 20.72 3.95 -5.31
CA ASP A 335 19.36 4.07 -4.80
C ASP A 335 19.24 5.27 -3.85
N VAL A 336 18.06 5.89 -3.80
CA VAL A 336 17.76 7.01 -2.89
C VAL A 336 16.94 6.48 -1.72
N MET A 337 17.57 6.47 -0.54
CA MET A 337 16.90 6.13 0.71
C MET A 337 16.25 7.35 1.33
N LEU A 338 14.99 7.22 1.76
CA LEU A 338 14.22 8.23 2.50
C LEU A 338 13.91 7.69 3.90
N ALA A 339 14.34 8.41 4.94
CA ALA A 339 14.10 8.02 6.32
C ALA A 339 13.11 8.95 7.01
N GLN A 340 12.22 8.36 7.80
CA GLN A 340 11.41 9.05 8.80
C GLN A 340 11.84 8.59 10.19
N VAL A 341 12.07 9.55 11.09
CA VAL A 341 12.31 9.30 12.52
C VAL A 341 11.35 10.16 13.33
N THR A 342 10.35 9.52 13.92
CA THR A 342 9.39 10.14 14.83
C THR A 342 9.81 9.85 16.26
N VAL A 343 9.95 10.88 17.09
CA VAL A 343 10.43 10.77 18.47
C VAL A 343 9.48 11.49 19.41
N ARG A 344 9.23 10.90 20.58
CA ARG A 344 8.42 11.54 21.61
C ARG A 344 9.14 12.76 22.19
N GLY A 345 8.36 13.81 22.47
CA GLY A 345 8.80 15.08 23.02
C GLY A 345 9.31 16.04 21.94
N ALA A 346 8.58 17.13 21.71
CA ALA A 346 8.88 18.13 20.68
C ALA A 346 10.20 18.91 20.88
N THR A 347 10.83 18.81 22.06
CA THR A 347 12.14 19.41 22.36
C THR A 347 13.31 18.44 22.21
N THR A 348 13.05 17.20 21.75
CA THR A 348 14.10 16.22 21.48
C THR A 348 14.78 16.57 20.15
N THR A 349 16.11 16.59 20.16
CA THR A 349 16.90 16.78 18.93
C THR A 349 17.33 15.42 18.42
N VAL A 350 17.14 15.19 17.12
CA VAL A 350 17.54 13.96 16.41
C VAL A 350 18.74 14.28 15.54
N THR A 351 19.85 13.57 15.77
CA THR A 351 21.09 13.72 14.98
C THR A 351 21.20 12.54 14.04
N ALA A 352 21.24 12.81 12.74
CA ALA A 352 21.36 11.80 11.70
C ALA A 352 22.76 11.14 11.70
N PRO A 353 22.86 9.85 11.32
CA PRO A 353 24.15 9.22 11.07
C PRO A 353 24.85 9.86 9.87
N SER A 354 26.17 9.68 9.77
CA SER A 354 26.98 10.28 8.71
C SER A 354 26.43 9.98 7.31
N GLY A 355 26.43 11.02 6.48
CA GLY A 355 26.00 10.97 5.09
C GLY A 355 24.48 10.85 4.86
N TRP A 356 23.67 11.07 5.89
CA TRP A 356 22.25 11.43 5.74
C TRP A 356 22.08 12.95 5.71
N GLN A 357 21.23 13.42 4.82
CA GLN A 357 20.90 14.84 4.65
C GLN A 357 19.50 15.11 5.19
N THR A 358 19.33 16.16 5.99
CA THR A 358 18.02 16.55 6.53
C THR A 358 17.16 17.17 5.44
N ILE A 359 15.93 16.67 5.27
CA ILE A 359 14.91 17.29 4.42
C ILE A 359 14.15 18.34 5.24
N ARG A 360 13.60 17.91 6.37
CA ARG A 360 12.75 18.74 7.23
C ARG A 360 12.56 18.12 8.60
N THR A 361 12.18 18.95 9.56
CA THR A 361 11.80 18.52 10.91
C THR A 361 10.60 19.32 11.38
N ASP A 362 9.54 18.63 11.83
CA ASP A 362 8.33 19.24 12.36
C ASP A 362 8.08 18.83 13.80
N LYS A 363 7.30 19.65 14.51
CA LYS A 363 6.85 19.37 15.87
C LYS A 363 5.33 19.33 15.91
N ALA A 364 4.76 18.32 16.53
CA ALA A 364 3.31 18.29 16.79
C ALA A 364 3.03 18.80 18.21
N GLY A 365 2.84 20.12 18.34
CA GLY A 365 2.70 20.75 19.66
C GLY A 365 3.88 20.40 20.57
N SER A 366 3.59 19.85 21.76
CA SER A 366 4.59 19.33 22.70
C SER A 366 4.86 17.83 22.56
N ASP A 367 4.09 17.11 21.75
CA ASP A 367 3.99 15.64 21.81
C ASP A 367 5.15 14.91 21.15
N LEU A 368 5.53 15.34 19.95
CA LEU A 368 6.55 14.65 19.16
C LEU A 368 7.32 15.61 18.27
N VAL A 369 8.46 15.12 17.80
CA VAL A 369 9.23 15.64 16.67
C VAL A 369 9.26 14.58 15.57
N ASN A 370 9.06 14.98 14.32
CA ASN A 370 9.15 14.14 13.13
C ASN A 370 10.26 14.69 12.23
N SER A 371 11.33 13.92 12.06
CA SER A 371 12.48 14.31 11.24
C SER A 371 12.60 13.42 10.01
N LEU A 372 12.75 14.05 8.85
CA LEU A 372 12.86 13.38 7.56
C LEU A 372 14.25 13.61 6.97
N TYR A 373 14.84 12.56 6.41
CA TYR A 373 16.19 12.58 5.84
C TYR A 373 16.22 11.84 4.51
N TYR A 374 17.18 12.17 3.66
CA TYR A 374 17.54 11.32 2.53
C TYR A 374 19.02 10.96 2.54
N ARG A 375 19.36 9.88 1.84
CA ARG A 375 20.72 9.45 1.57
C ARG A 375 20.74 8.77 0.21
N VAL A 376 21.78 9.04 -0.57
CA VAL A 376 22.08 8.24 -1.78
C VAL A 376 22.96 7.08 -1.36
N ALA A 377 22.55 5.86 -1.67
CA ALA A 377 23.28 4.65 -1.36
C ALA A 377 24.60 4.60 -2.14
N SER A 378 25.66 4.27 -1.42
CA SER A 378 27.04 4.11 -1.91
C SER A 378 27.41 2.63 -1.98
N ALA A 379 28.60 2.33 -2.50
CA ALA A 379 29.15 0.97 -2.54
C ALA A 379 29.36 0.32 -1.16
N SER A 380 29.34 1.11 -0.08
CA SER A 380 29.60 0.64 1.28
C SER A 380 28.52 1.11 2.25
N GLU A 381 27.31 0.56 2.12
CA GLU A 381 26.25 0.80 3.10
C GLU A 381 26.38 -0.15 4.32
N PRO A 382 26.22 0.35 5.56
CA PRO A 382 26.16 -0.48 6.75
C PRO A 382 24.89 -1.34 6.77
N THR A 383 24.84 -2.37 7.63
CA THR A 383 23.64 -3.20 7.81
C THR A 383 22.49 -2.46 8.52
N SER A 384 22.80 -1.38 9.24
CA SER A 384 21.82 -0.51 9.91
C SER A 384 22.35 0.91 10.08
N TYR A 385 21.43 1.84 10.34
CA TYR A 385 21.72 3.25 10.62
C TYR A 385 21.18 3.66 11.98
N SER A 386 21.94 4.49 12.69
CA SER A 386 21.63 4.91 14.06
C SER A 386 21.48 6.43 14.16
N TRP A 387 20.29 6.88 14.55
CA TRP A 387 20.02 8.27 14.91
C TRP A 387 20.28 8.48 16.40
N THR A 388 21.03 9.52 16.74
CA THR A 388 21.35 9.86 18.13
C THR A 388 20.37 10.91 18.64
N LEU A 389 19.78 10.66 19.81
CA LEU A 389 18.86 11.53 20.50
C LEU A 389 19.60 12.25 21.64
N ASN A 390 19.37 13.55 21.79
CA ASN A 390 20.03 14.33 22.86
C ASN A 390 19.65 13.86 24.28
N ARG A 391 18.57 13.10 24.42
CA ARG A 391 18.08 12.48 25.65
C ARG A 391 17.32 11.17 25.36
N PRO A 392 17.20 10.23 26.31
CA PRO A 392 16.45 8.99 26.09
C PRO A 392 14.97 9.24 25.76
N GLN A 393 14.47 8.70 24.64
CA GLN A 393 13.05 8.83 24.23
C GLN A 393 12.52 7.58 23.51
N LEU A 394 11.19 7.50 23.42
CA LEU A 394 10.49 6.57 22.54
C LEU A 394 10.54 7.09 21.11
N ALA A 395 10.77 6.19 20.15
CA ALA A 395 10.85 6.51 18.75
C ALA A 395 10.22 5.40 17.87
N SER A 396 9.74 5.80 16.71
CA SER A 396 9.35 4.90 15.62
C SER A 396 9.76 5.51 14.29
N GLY A 397 9.86 4.68 13.27
CA GLY A 397 10.22 5.16 11.94
C GLY A 397 10.51 4.05 10.96
N GLY A 398 11.00 4.45 9.80
CA GLY A 398 11.42 3.54 8.75
C GLY A 398 12.31 4.22 7.73
N ILE A 399 12.93 3.39 6.91
CA ILE A 399 13.70 3.76 5.73
C ILE A 399 13.02 3.13 4.52
N LEU A 400 12.71 3.93 3.51
CA LEU A 400 12.24 3.52 2.21
C LEU A 400 13.40 3.61 1.22
N ASP A 401 13.51 2.63 0.33
CA ASP A 401 14.55 2.55 -0.68
C ASP A 401 13.94 2.72 -2.07
N TYR A 402 14.28 3.83 -2.74
CA TYR A 402 13.73 4.19 -4.05
C TYR A 402 14.78 4.08 -5.16
N VAL A 403 14.44 3.35 -6.21
CA VAL A 403 15.26 3.17 -7.41
C VAL A 403 14.82 4.16 -8.47
N GLY A 404 15.77 4.67 -9.27
CA GLY A 404 15.46 5.53 -10.42
C GLY A 404 15.25 7.00 -10.06
N ALA A 405 15.47 7.40 -8.81
CA ALA A 405 15.50 8.80 -8.41
C ALA A 405 16.84 9.46 -8.77
N ASP A 406 16.82 10.78 -8.98
CA ASP A 406 18.00 11.62 -9.21
C ASP A 406 18.95 11.50 -8.01
N THR A 407 20.20 11.13 -8.24
CA THR A 407 21.21 10.97 -7.18
C THR A 407 22.00 12.25 -6.90
N ALA A 408 21.97 13.23 -7.80
CA ALA A 408 22.64 14.52 -7.60
C ALA A 408 21.77 15.48 -6.78
N SER A 409 20.45 15.44 -6.99
CA SER A 409 19.50 16.27 -6.24
C SER A 409 18.17 15.56 -6.04
N PRO A 410 18.13 14.55 -5.15
CA PRO A 410 16.98 13.64 -5.05
C PRO A 410 15.67 14.32 -4.66
N VAL A 411 15.71 15.31 -3.76
CA VAL A 411 14.51 15.98 -3.24
C VAL A 411 14.29 17.30 -3.96
N SER A 412 13.19 17.43 -4.69
CA SER A 412 12.88 18.65 -5.46
C SER A 412 11.95 19.62 -4.73
N ALA A 413 11.11 19.12 -3.81
CA ALA A 413 10.21 19.93 -3.00
C ALA A 413 9.79 19.18 -1.73
N ASN A 414 9.42 19.90 -0.67
CA ASN A 414 8.82 19.31 0.52
C ASN A 414 7.92 20.32 1.24
N SER A 415 6.97 19.80 2.02
CA SER A 415 6.05 20.59 2.83
C SER A 415 5.66 19.82 4.08
N GLY A 416 5.10 20.52 5.08
CA GLY A 416 4.42 19.86 6.18
C GLY A 416 3.72 20.80 7.13
N ARG A 417 2.86 20.21 7.96
CA ARG A 417 1.93 20.93 8.82
C ARG A 417 1.66 20.14 10.09
N TYR A 418 1.66 20.85 11.21
CA TYR A 418 1.08 20.37 12.45
C TYR A 418 -0.45 20.48 12.41
N ASN A 419 -1.14 19.36 12.64
CA ASN A 419 -2.57 19.27 12.79
C ASN A 419 -2.92 18.98 14.26
N LYS A 420 -3.55 19.95 14.93
CA LYS A 420 -3.85 19.91 16.37
C LYS A 420 -5.05 19.02 16.67
N ASN A 421 -4.82 18.00 17.49
CA ASN A 421 -5.83 17.12 18.09
C ASN A 421 -7.01 16.75 17.17
N THR A 422 -6.71 16.16 16.03
CA THR A 422 -7.70 15.87 14.98
C THR A 422 -7.46 14.50 14.36
N GLN A 423 -8.50 13.93 13.74
CA GLN A 423 -8.36 12.75 12.89
C GLN A 423 -7.88 13.13 11.48
N THR A 424 -8.05 14.38 11.06
CA THR A 424 -7.65 14.82 9.73
C THR A 424 -6.16 15.11 9.67
N ILE A 425 -5.47 14.47 8.74
CA ILE A 425 -4.05 14.71 8.45
C ILE A 425 -4.00 15.57 7.20
N THR A 426 -3.78 16.87 7.33
CA THR A 426 -3.52 17.73 6.18
C THR A 426 -2.02 17.87 5.97
N ALA A 427 -1.54 17.46 4.81
CA ALA A 427 -0.20 17.76 4.31
C ALA A 427 -0.30 18.87 3.24
N PRO A 428 0.39 20.02 3.38
CA PRO A 428 0.27 21.13 2.44
C PRO A 428 0.76 20.77 1.03
N SER A 429 0.22 21.42 0.01
CA SER A 429 0.67 21.21 -1.37
C SER A 429 2.19 21.38 -1.55
N VAL A 430 2.74 20.56 -2.43
CA VAL A 430 4.07 20.73 -3.04
C VAL A 430 3.91 20.89 -4.54
N THR A 431 4.95 21.38 -5.21
CA THR A 431 4.99 21.51 -6.67
C THR A 431 6.01 20.54 -7.25
N THR A 432 5.59 19.71 -8.20
CA THR A 432 6.49 18.84 -8.96
C THR A 432 7.11 19.65 -10.10
N SER A 433 8.45 19.67 -10.17
CA SER A 433 9.19 20.36 -11.24
C SER A 433 9.48 19.45 -12.45
N THR A 434 9.26 18.14 -12.28
CA THR A 434 9.57 17.09 -13.25
C THR A 434 8.40 16.11 -13.32
N ALA A 435 8.01 15.71 -14.53
CA ALA A 435 7.07 14.61 -14.72
C ALA A 435 7.65 13.32 -14.12
N ASN A 436 6.78 12.37 -13.75
CA ASN A 436 7.15 11.10 -13.11
C ASN A 436 7.87 11.25 -11.76
N SER A 437 7.64 12.37 -11.06
CA SER A 437 8.14 12.55 -9.70
C SER A 437 7.40 11.64 -8.74
N LYS A 438 8.11 11.11 -7.73
CA LYS A 438 7.47 10.35 -6.67
C LYS A 438 7.16 11.27 -5.51
N VAL A 439 5.88 11.41 -5.19
CA VAL A 439 5.42 12.18 -4.03
C VAL A 439 5.16 11.22 -2.89
N VAL A 440 5.84 11.45 -1.78
CA VAL A 440 5.76 10.64 -0.57
C VAL A 440 4.99 11.40 0.49
N PHE A 441 3.83 10.86 0.88
CA PHE A 441 3.02 11.31 2.01
C PHE A 441 3.53 10.67 3.30
N ILE A 442 3.93 11.52 4.25
CA ILE A 442 4.47 11.08 5.53
C ILE A 442 3.64 11.67 6.65
N THR A 443 3.27 10.83 7.62
CA THR A 443 2.60 11.28 8.83
C THR A 443 3.23 10.72 10.09
N ALA A 444 3.17 11.54 11.14
CA ALA A 444 3.57 11.18 12.48
C ALA A 444 2.45 11.57 13.45
N ALA A 445 2.01 10.66 14.33
CA ALA A 445 0.97 10.93 15.32
C ALA A 445 1.45 10.66 16.74
N GLY A 446 0.97 11.47 17.70
CA GLY A 446 1.27 11.38 19.13
C GLY A 446 0.53 10.26 19.87
N THR A 447 -0.01 9.29 19.14
CA THR A 447 -0.62 8.06 19.65
C THR A 447 -0.46 6.94 18.64
N GLN A 448 -0.58 5.68 19.07
CA GLN A 448 -0.68 4.55 18.16
C GLN A 448 -2.09 4.50 17.55
N THR A 449 -2.19 4.54 16.21
CA THR A 449 -3.46 4.57 15.49
C THR A 449 -3.32 3.95 14.10
N SER A 450 -4.45 3.53 13.51
CA SER A 450 -4.51 3.29 12.06
C SER A 450 -4.45 4.61 11.30
N VAL A 451 -3.96 4.54 10.05
CA VAL A 451 -3.88 5.66 9.10
C VAL A 451 -4.49 5.21 7.78
N THR A 452 -5.42 5.99 7.25
CA THR A 452 -5.90 5.92 5.88
C THR A 452 -5.18 7.01 5.07
N PRO A 453 -4.42 6.66 4.02
CA PRO A 453 -3.70 7.65 3.22
C PRO A 453 -4.66 8.49 2.36
N PRO A 454 -4.20 9.62 1.80
CA PRO A 454 -4.93 10.34 0.77
C PRO A 454 -5.22 9.43 -0.45
N ALA A 455 -6.29 9.73 -1.19
CA ALA A 455 -6.61 9.02 -2.41
C ALA A 455 -5.43 9.10 -3.41
N GLY A 456 -5.14 7.99 -4.10
CA GLY A 456 -4.02 7.89 -5.05
C GLY A 456 -2.68 7.48 -4.42
N PHE A 457 -2.54 7.54 -3.10
CA PHE A 457 -1.32 7.11 -2.41
C PHE A 457 -1.41 5.63 -1.99
N SER A 458 -0.38 4.87 -2.34
CA SER A 458 -0.20 3.48 -1.92
C SER A 458 0.57 3.40 -0.60
N PRO A 459 0.08 2.68 0.43
CA PRO A 459 0.79 2.49 1.68
C PRO A 459 2.17 1.84 1.46
N ALA A 460 3.22 2.44 2.04
CA ALA A 460 4.57 1.88 2.05
C ALA A 460 4.89 1.19 3.39
N TYR A 461 4.59 1.85 4.52
CA TYR A 461 4.61 1.20 5.84
C TYR A 461 3.76 1.92 6.89
N SER A 462 3.48 1.19 7.97
CA SER A 462 3.02 1.72 9.26
C SER A 462 3.86 1.13 10.39
N SER A 463 4.32 1.96 11.30
CA SER A 463 5.17 1.57 12.43
C SER A 463 4.83 2.42 13.66
N GLY A 464 4.74 1.82 14.84
CA GLY A 464 4.32 2.57 16.02
C GLY A 464 4.74 1.97 17.34
N VAL A 465 4.92 2.84 18.34
CA VAL A 465 5.15 2.43 19.73
C VAL A 465 3.79 2.30 20.40
N GLN A 466 3.53 1.16 21.04
CA GLN A 466 2.22 0.86 21.62
C GLN A 466 1.73 1.99 22.54
N GLY A 467 0.52 2.47 22.29
CA GLY A 467 -0.11 3.58 23.03
C GLY A 467 0.60 4.94 22.90
N ASN A 468 1.60 5.11 22.03
CA ASN A 468 2.47 6.28 22.01
C ASN A 468 2.64 6.96 20.66
N LEU A 469 3.24 6.32 19.66
CA LEU A 469 3.60 6.98 18.41
C LEU A 469 3.08 6.18 17.23
N THR A 470 2.73 6.87 16.15
CA THR A 470 2.57 6.28 14.81
C THR A 470 3.48 7.02 13.84
N SER A 471 4.21 6.26 13.05
CA SER A 471 4.94 6.69 11.85
C SER A 471 4.34 5.95 10.68
N TYR A 472 3.95 6.67 9.64
CA TYR A 472 3.30 6.08 8.48
C TYR A 472 3.74 6.80 7.22
N VAL A 473 3.96 6.02 6.17
CA VAL A 473 4.36 6.53 4.86
C VAL A 473 3.53 5.84 3.78
N ALA A 474 3.11 6.63 2.80
CA ALA A 474 2.52 6.20 1.55
C ALA A 474 3.12 7.02 0.41
N ASP A 475 3.10 6.52 -0.82
CA ASP A 475 3.61 7.26 -1.97
C ASP A 475 2.73 7.13 -3.20
N GLN A 476 2.89 8.08 -4.12
CA GLN A 476 2.25 8.09 -5.43
C GLN A 476 3.25 8.60 -6.48
N THR A 477 3.08 8.15 -7.72
CA THR A 477 3.79 8.73 -8.86
C THR A 477 2.93 9.84 -9.46
N VAL A 478 3.50 11.04 -9.56
CA VAL A 478 2.86 12.20 -10.18
C VAL A 478 3.47 12.41 -11.57
N VAL A 479 2.66 12.18 -12.60
CA VAL A 479 3.08 12.16 -14.00
C VAL A 479 3.14 13.56 -14.64
N SER A 480 2.58 14.58 -13.98
CA SER A 480 2.58 15.96 -14.44
C SER A 480 3.42 16.90 -13.56
N VAL A 481 3.82 18.03 -14.12
CA VAL A 481 4.46 19.13 -13.38
C VAL A 481 3.40 20.09 -12.84
N GLY A 482 3.61 20.63 -11.65
CA GLY A 482 2.72 21.61 -11.04
C GLY A 482 2.36 21.33 -9.58
N PRO A 483 1.55 22.20 -8.96
CA PRO A 483 1.07 22.00 -7.60
C PRO A 483 0.09 20.81 -7.56
N ILE A 484 0.23 19.94 -6.56
CA ILE A 484 -0.62 18.75 -6.42
C ILE A 484 -1.79 18.93 -5.44
N GLY A 485 -1.97 20.14 -4.91
CA GLY A 485 -2.96 20.43 -3.88
C GLY A 485 -2.62 19.84 -2.52
N ASN A 486 -3.39 20.24 -1.51
CA ASN A 486 -3.24 19.67 -0.17
C ASN A 486 -3.68 18.21 -0.17
N GLN A 487 -2.86 17.36 0.44
CA GLN A 487 -3.14 15.94 0.55
C GLN A 487 -3.74 15.65 1.93
N VAL A 488 -4.87 14.94 1.94
CA VAL A 488 -5.68 14.73 3.14
C VAL A 488 -5.82 13.25 3.44
N GLY A 489 -5.18 12.80 4.53
CA GLY A 489 -5.36 11.46 5.10
C GLY A 489 -6.18 11.51 6.38
N THR A 490 -6.45 10.34 6.97
CA THR A 490 -7.28 10.20 8.17
C THR A 490 -6.63 9.26 9.19
N LEU A 491 -6.56 9.67 10.46
CA LEU A 491 -6.23 8.82 11.60
C LEU A 491 -7.48 8.13 12.12
N GLY A 492 -7.34 6.88 12.59
CA GLY A 492 -8.41 6.15 13.27
C GLY A 492 -8.82 6.75 14.63
N ILE A 493 -7.95 7.53 15.28
CA ILE A 493 -8.26 8.29 16.50
C ILE A 493 -7.66 9.70 16.45
N LYS A 494 -8.32 10.66 17.15
CA LYS A 494 -7.83 12.04 17.25
C LYS A 494 -6.46 12.07 17.94
N SER A 495 -5.52 12.81 17.34
CA SER A 495 -4.20 13.04 17.94
C SER A 495 -3.56 14.30 17.38
N ASN A 496 -2.60 14.86 18.11
CA ASN A 496 -1.65 15.79 17.52
C ASN A 496 -0.81 15.03 16.49
N ASN A 497 -0.80 15.52 15.26
CA ASN A 497 -0.08 14.86 14.18
C ASN A 497 0.63 15.86 13.26
N VAL A 498 1.57 15.35 12.49
CA VAL A 498 2.20 16.05 11.37
C VAL A 498 1.75 15.37 10.08
N GLY A 499 1.32 16.14 9.10
CA GLY A 499 1.19 15.71 7.71
C GLY A 499 2.27 16.38 6.87
N ALA A 500 2.99 15.60 6.05
CA ALA A 500 4.12 16.05 5.27
C ALA A 500 4.11 15.47 3.86
N LEU A 501 4.63 16.21 2.88
CA LEU A 501 4.93 15.72 1.53
C LEU A 501 6.41 15.91 1.24
N VAL A 502 7.00 14.93 0.55
CA VAL A 502 8.35 15.00 -0.03
C VAL A 502 8.25 14.59 -1.49
N VAL A 503 8.87 15.36 -2.38
CA VAL A 503 8.93 15.05 -3.81
C VAL A 503 10.33 14.54 -4.15
N LEU A 504 10.40 13.31 -4.62
CA LEU A 504 11.60 12.72 -5.21
C LEU A 504 11.61 12.95 -6.72
N ARG A 505 12.70 13.51 -7.22
CA ARG A 505 12.92 13.76 -8.64
C ARG A 505 13.40 12.48 -9.33
N PRO A 506 12.90 12.14 -10.53
CA PRO A 506 13.42 11.02 -11.30
C PRO A 506 14.79 11.33 -11.91
N ALA A 507 15.63 10.32 -12.08
CA ALA A 507 16.87 10.44 -12.84
C ALA A 507 16.56 10.65 -14.34
N LEU A 508 17.41 11.39 -15.04
CA LEU A 508 17.32 11.65 -16.48
C LEU A 508 18.04 10.58 -17.33
#